data_AF-A0A355ISF0-F1
#
_entry.id   AF-A0A355ISF0-F1
#
_cell.length_a   1.000
_cell.length_b   1.000
_cell.length_c   1.000
_cell.angle_alpha   90.00
_cell.angle_beta   90.00
_cell.angle_gamma   90.00
#
_symmetry.space_group_name_H-M   'P 1'
#
loop_
_entity.id
_entity.type
_entity.pdbx_description
1 polymer ?
#
loop_
_entity_poly.entity_id
_entity_poly.type
_entity_poly.pdbx_seq_one_letter_code
_entity_poly.pdbx_strand_id
1 'polypeptide(L)'
;MNTECFMKWLEILLEPAVLIILGAAGFWWGHRYWRKQKHEELEYLKQQQKIEFAAGFDQKRFDARLEACKAVWGLILYFSENDNDKNVLRRGELDEDGNKIIYFRKNQAKLFFEKIPELFYEKGHGLLLPNEIKSRLYTLRGHLMGLYFNAEKAGKEEIAIQNKELLNSITQIREGLQEKLKEIISENSFE
;
A
#
# COMPACT_ATOMS: atom_id res chain seq x y z
N MET A 1 21.79 26.73 -85.71
CA MET A 1 20.59 27.15 -84.95
C MET A 1 21.04 27.52 -83.55
N ASN A 2 20.66 28.71 -83.09
CA ASN A 2 21.40 29.56 -82.14
C ASN A 2 21.61 28.99 -80.73
N THR A 3 22.87 28.79 -80.35
CA THR A 3 23.33 28.66 -78.96
C THR A 3 23.05 29.93 -78.15
N GLU A 4 23.03 31.10 -78.78
CA GLU A 4 22.74 32.39 -78.12
C GLU A 4 21.26 32.56 -77.70
N CYS A 5 20.32 31.94 -78.42
CA CYS A 5 18.90 32.01 -78.09
C CYS A 5 18.56 31.09 -76.91
N PHE A 6 19.25 29.95 -76.82
CA PHE A 6 19.16 29.03 -75.69
C PHE A 6 19.71 29.66 -74.40
N MET A 7 20.85 30.37 -74.47
CA MET A 7 21.45 31.05 -73.32
C MET A 7 20.53 32.15 -72.74
N LYS A 8 19.87 32.97 -73.58
CA LYS A 8 18.91 33.98 -73.11
C LYS A 8 17.65 33.39 -72.47
N TRP A 9 17.13 32.28 -72.99
CA TRP A 9 16.00 31.57 -72.37
C TRP A 9 16.38 30.97 -71.01
N LEU A 10 17.63 30.52 -70.87
CA LEU A 10 18.16 29.97 -69.63
C LEU A 10 18.31 31.05 -68.55
N GLU A 11 18.76 32.26 -68.90
CA GLU A 11 18.82 33.40 -67.97
C GLU A 11 17.43 33.83 -67.48
N ILE A 12 16.43 33.89 -68.36
CA ILE A 12 15.05 34.28 -68.01
C ILE A 12 14.40 33.24 -67.08
N LEU A 13 14.72 31.95 -67.24
CA LEU A 13 14.20 30.88 -66.39
C LEU A 13 14.99 30.70 -65.09
N LEU A 14 16.24 31.18 -65.01
CA LEU A 14 17.10 30.99 -63.84
C LEU A 14 16.60 31.75 -62.61
N GLU A 15 16.24 33.04 -62.78
CA GLU A 15 15.79 33.90 -61.68
C GLU A 15 14.54 33.38 -60.94
N PRO A 16 13.43 33.02 -61.62
CA PRO A 16 12.26 32.46 -60.93
C PRO A 16 12.56 31.06 -60.36
N ALA A 17 13.42 30.26 -61.00
CA ALA A 17 13.81 28.96 -60.48
C ALA A 17 14.59 29.09 -59.16
N VAL A 18 15.49 30.06 -59.03
CA VAL A 18 16.23 30.33 -57.79
C VAL A 18 15.28 30.73 -56.65
N LEU A 19 14.29 31.60 -56.92
CA LEU A 19 13.30 31.99 -55.91
C LEU A 19 12.42 30.82 -55.46
N ILE A 20 12.01 29.95 -56.38
CA ILE A 20 11.25 28.73 -56.07
C ILE A 20 12.09 27.77 -55.22
N ILE A 21 13.36 27.57 -55.55
CA ILE A 21 14.28 26.72 -54.79
C ILE A 21 14.50 27.28 -53.39
N LEU A 22 14.70 28.59 -53.24
CA LEU A 22 14.86 29.24 -51.94
C LEU A 22 13.58 29.17 -51.09
N GLY A 23 12.41 29.37 -51.70
CA GLY A 23 11.12 29.21 -51.03
C GLY A 23 10.87 27.77 -50.57
N ALA A 24 11.16 26.79 -51.42
CA ALA A 24 11.05 25.37 -51.09
C ALA A 24 12.05 24.96 -49.99
N ALA A 25 13.28 25.46 -50.04
CA ALA A 25 14.29 25.23 -49.01
C ALA A 25 13.86 25.85 -47.67
N GLY A 26 13.38 27.09 -47.66
CA GLY A 26 12.86 27.76 -46.47
C GLY A 26 11.67 27.01 -45.86
N PHE A 27 10.72 26.57 -46.69
CA PHE A 27 9.59 25.75 -46.24
C PHE A 27 10.04 24.41 -45.65
N TRP A 28 10.99 23.72 -46.30
CA TRP A 28 11.51 22.44 -45.80
C TRP A 28 12.25 22.59 -44.47
N TRP A 29 13.06 23.65 -44.33
CA TRP A 29 13.74 23.98 -43.08
C TRP A 29 12.75 24.32 -41.96
N GLY A 30 11.77 25.17 -42.24
CA GLY A 30 10.71 25.53 -41.29
C GLY A 30 9.90 24.32 -40.85
N HIS A 31 9.48 23.47 -41.79
CA HIS A 31 8.75 22.24 -41.49
C HIS A 31 9.60 21.22 -40.69
N ARG A 32 10.91 21.12 -40.96
CA ARG A 32 11.83 20.29 -40.18
C ARG A 32 11.97 20.82 -38.75
N TYR A 33 12.10 22.13 -38.59
CA TYR A 33 12.20 22.77 -37.27
C TYR A 33 10.91 22.62 -36.46
N TRP A 34 9.75 22.87 -37.09
CA TRP A 34 8.44 22.67 -36.47
C TRP A 34 8.23 21.22 -36.01
N ARG A 35 8.59 20.23 -36.84
CA ARG A 35 8.53 18.81 -36.44
C ARG A 35 9.42 18.51 -35.25
N LYS A 36 10.62 19.10 -35.19
CA LYS A 36 11.53 18.94 -34.05
C LYS A 36 10.93 19.51 -32.77
N GLN A 37 10.41 20.74 -32.81
CA GLN A 37 9.74 21.35 -31.66
C GLN A 37 8.53 20.53 -31.19
N LYS A 38 7.68 20.06 -32.12
CA LYS A 38 6.55 19.20 -31.76
C LYS A 38 6.97 17.89 -31.14
N HIS A 39 8.09 17.31 -31.58
CA HIS A 39 8.63 16.10 -30.98
C HIS A 39 9.12 16.35 -29.55
N GLU A 40 9.84 17.47 -29.32
CA GLU A 40 10.31 17.87 -28.00
C GLU A 40 9.13 18.13 -27.05
N GLU A 41 8.10 18.89 -27.48
CA GLU A 41 6.86 19.10 -26.71
C GLU A 41 6.18 17.78 -26.33
N LEU A 42 6.06 16.84 -27.26
CA LEU A 42 5.48 15.52 -27.01
C LEU A 42 6.30 14.70 -26.00
N GLU A 43 7.63 14.80 -26.04
CA GLU A 43 8.49 14.15 -25.05
C GLU A 43 8.31 14.74 -23.67
N TYR A 44 8.25 16.06 -23.54
CA TYR A 44 7.97 16.74 -22.27
C TYR A 44 6.62 16.32 -21.69
N LEU A 45 5.56 16.28 -22.51
CA LEU A 45 4.24 15.84 -22.06
C LEU A 45 4.25 14.37 -21.60
N LYS A 46 4.94 13.48 -22.32
CA LYS A 46 5.10 12.08 -21.91
C LYS A 46 5.88 11.95 -20.60
N GLN A 47 6.89 12.79 -20.38
CA GLN A 47 7.61 12.80 -19.11
C GLN A 47 6.72 13.28 -17.96
N GLN A 48 5.95 14.35 -18.14
CA GLN A 48 5.02 14.84 -17.14
C GLN A 48 3.96 13.78 -16.79
N GLN A 49 3.33 13.15 -17.79
CA GLN A 49 2.37 12.07 -17.55
C GLN A 49 2.98 10.89 -16.78
N LYS A 50 4.23 10.54 -17.05
CA LYS A 50 4.93 9.48 -16.29
C LYS A 50 5.14 9.86 -14.83
N ILE A 51 5.51 11.11 -14.56
CA ILE A 51 5.73 11.62 -13.20
C ILE A 51 4.39 11.64 -12.44
N GLU A 52 3.34 12.19 -13.03
CA GLU A 52 1.99 12.23 -12.44
C GLU A 52 1.44 10.82 -12.18
N PHE A 53 1.63 9.91 -13.13
CA PHE A 53 1.22 8.52 -12.97
C PHE A 53 1.98 7.82 -11.84
N ALA A 54 3.30 8.04 -11.74
CA ALA A 54 4.12 7.49 -10.67
C ALA A 54 3.68 8.04 -9.30
N ALA A 55 3.52 9.36 -9.17
CA ALA A 55 3.05 9.99 -7.95
C ALA A 55 1.65 9.50 -7.52
N GLY A 56 0.72 9.39 -8.47
CA GLY A 56 -0.62 8.87 -8.21
C GLY A 56 -0.62 7.38 -7.85
N PHE A 57 0.29 6.59 -8.41
CA PHE A 57 0.46 5.18 -8.02
C PHE A 57 1.01 5.04 -6.61
N ASP A 58 2.01 5.86 -6.25
CA ASP A 58 2.59 5.88 -4.91
C ASP A 58 1.56 6.29 -3.86
N GLN A 59 0.73 7.30 -4.14
CA GLN A 59 -0.37 7.70 -3.28
C GLN A 59 -1.38 6.57 -3.08
N LYS A 60 -1.83 5.91 -4.16
CA LYS A 60 -2.75 4.76 -4.05
C LYS A 60 -2.17 3.60 -3.24
N ARG A 61 -0.87 3.32 -3.43
CA ARG A 61 -0.17 2.29 -2.67
C ARG A 61 -0.11 2.63 -1.18
N PHE A 62 0.09 3.91 -0.88
CA PHE A 62 0.09 4.43 0.47
C PHE A 62 -1.29 4.32 1.14
N ASP A 63 -2.34 4.79 0.47
CA ASP A 63 -3.72 4.72 0.95
C ASP A 63 -4.14 3.27 1.24
N ALA A 64 -3.84 2.36 0.32
CA ALA A 64 -4.16 0.95 0.49
C ALA A 64 -3.38 0.31 1.67
N ARG A 65 -2.15 0.77 1.94
CA ARG A 65 -1.39 0.37 3.14
C ARG A 65 -2.00 0.94 4.42
N LEU A 66 -2.46 2.18 4.41
CA LEU A 66 -3.13 2.81 5.55
C LEU A 66 -4.45 2.09 5.87
N GLU A 67 -5.25 1.75 4.85
CA GLU A 67 -6.45 0.94 4.99
C GLU A 67 -6.17 -0.44 5.59
N ALA A 68 -5.10 -1.10 5.13
CA ALA A 68 -4.67 -2.37 5.69
C ALA A 68 -4.31 -2.25 7.19
N CYS A 69 -3.60 -1.20 7.58
CA CYS A 69 -3.29 -0.91 8.98
C CYS A 69 -4.56 -0.64 9.81
N LYS A 70 -5.51 0.15 9.28
CA LYS A 70 -6.81 0.40 9.93
C LYS A 70 -7.63 -0.88 10.10
N ALA A 71 -7.57 -1.80 9.13
CA ALA A 71 -8.24 -3.09 9.23
C ALA A 71 -7.65 -3.95 10.36
N VAL A 72 -6.30 -3.98 10.50
CA VAL A 72 -5.63 -4.68 11.61
C VAL A 72 -5.89 -3.99 12.95
N TRP A 73 -6.03 -2.66 12.99
CA TRP A 73 -6.44 -1.94 14.20
C TRP A 73 -7.77 -2.48 14.75
N GLY A 74 -8.72 -2.81 13.88
CA GLY A 74 -9.98 -3.46 14.27
C GLY A 74 -9.81 -4.82 14.95
N LEU A 75 -8.71 -5.54 14.67
CA LEU A 75 -8.38 -6.80 15.35
C LEU A 75 -7.86 -6.60 16.77
N ILE A 76 -7.29 -5.44 17.10
CA ILE A 76 -6.82 -5.14 18.47
C ILE A 76 -7.97 -5.19 19.48
N LEU A 77 -9.20 -4.90 19.05
CA LEU A 77 -10.39 -4.96 19.89
C LEU A 77 -10.61 -6.33 20.55
N TYR A 78 -10.13 -7.42 19.93
CA TYR A 78 -10.19 -8.76 20.52
C TYR A 78 -9.28 -8.94 21.75
N PHE A 79 -8.37 -8.00 21.98
CA PHE A 79 -7.35 -8.01 23.03
C PHE A 79 -7.45 -6.79 23.95
N SER A 80 -8.56 -6.07 23.90
CA SER A 80 -8.78 -4.89 24.74
C SER A 80 -8.62 -5.24 26.22
N GLU A 81 -8.00 -4.34 26.99
CA GLU A 81 -7.93 -4.49 28.46
C GLU A 81 -9.29 -4.35 29.12
N ASN A 82 -10.15 -3.53 28.51
CA ASN A 82 -11.54 -3.39 28.92
C ASN A 82 -12.31 -4.61 28.44
N ASP A 83 -13.06 -5.22 29.36
CA ASP A 83 -13.85 -6.40 29.06
C ASP A 83 -14.92 -6.06 28.02
N ASN A 84 -15.01 -6.90 26.99
CA ASN A 84 -15.91 -6.75 25.85
C ASN A 84 -16.34 -8.16 25.43
N ASP A 85 -17.57 -8.29 24.95
CA ASP A 85 -18.12 -9.54 24.43
C ASP A 85 -17.22 -10.20 23.39
N LYS A 86 -16.48 -9.41 22.62
CA LYS A 86 -15.55 -9.86 21.57
C LYS A 86 -14.15 -10.21 22.08
N ASN A 87 -13.83 -9.99 23.34
CA ASN A 87 -12.49 -10.24 23.87
C ASN A 87 -12.18 -11.74 23.91
N VAL A 88 -10.98 -12.08 23.41
CA VAL A 88 -10.39 -13.41 23.52
C VAL A 88 -9.88 -13.67 24.93
N LEU A 89 -9.41 -12.62 25.60
CA LEU A 89 -8.92 -12.66 26.97
C LEU A 89 -9.87 -11.89 27.87
N ARG A 90 -10.52 -12.60 28.79
CA ARG A 90 -11.43 -12.03 29.79
C ARG A 90 -10.74 -11.95 31.13
N ARG A 91 -10.93 -10.83 31.81
CA ARG A 91 -10.46 -10.67 33.19
C ARG A 91 -11.46 -11.36 34.12
N GLY A 92 -10.96 -12.31 34.90
CA GLY A 92 -11.72 -13.02 35.90
C GLY A 92 -11.64 -12.38 37.28
N GLU A 93 -12.07 -13.16 38.27
CA GLU A 93 -11.92 -12.83 39.68
C GLU A 93 -10.45 -12.88 40.11
N LEU A 94 -10.16 -12.30 41.27
CA LEU A 94 -8.84 -12.41 41.89
C LEU A 94 -8.70 -13.82 42.46
N ASP A 95 -7.52 -14.41 42.28
CA ASP A 95 -7.15 -15.67 42.91
C ASP A 95 -7.06 -15.51 44.44
N GLU A 96 -6.91 -16.61 45.16
CA GLU A 96 -6.73 -16.63 46.63
C GLU A 96 -5.52 -15.76 47.07
N ASP A 97 -4.52 -15.65 46.20
CA ASP A 97 -3.33 -14.81 46.38
C ASP A 97 -3.51 -13.34 45.96
N GLY A 98 -4.73 -12.92 45.62
CA GLY A 98 -5.03 -11.57 45.12
C GLY A 98 -4.51 -11.28 43.71
N ASN A 99 -4.11 -12.31 42.96
CA ASN A 99 -3.63 -12.19 41.59
C ASN A 99 -4.80 -12.16 40.59
N LYS A 100 -4.73 -11.31 39.56
CA LYS A 100 -5.77 -11.28 38.50
C LYS A 100 -5.71 -12.56 37.67
N ILE A 101 -6.79 -13.35 37.69
CA ILE A 101 -6.91 -14.50 36.80
C ILE A 101 -7.38 -14.01 35.42
N ILE A 102 -6.71 -14.47 34.36
CA ILE A 102 -7.11 -14.18 32.99
C ILE A 102 -7.59 -15.47 32.33
N TYR A 103 -8.79 -15.41 31.77
CA TYR A 103 -9.44 -16.51 31.09
C TYR A 103 -9.35 -16.33 29.58
N PHE A 104 -8.89 -17.37 28.88
CA PHE A 104 -8.96 -17.48 27.43
C PHE A 104 -10.33 -18.01 27.03
N ARG A 105 -10.99 -17.33 26.08
CA ARG A 105 -12.32 -17.67 25.55
C ARG A 105 -12.21 -18.33 24.18
N LYS A 106 -12.46 -19.63 24.12
CA LYS A 106 -12.29 -20.45 22.91
C LYS A 106 -13.13 -19.96 21.73
N ASN A 107 -14.42 -19.69 21.96
CA ASN A 107 -15.31 -19.22 20.89
C ASN A 107 -14.89 -17.86 20.31
N GLN A 108 -14.41 -16.94 21.16
CA GLN A 108 -13.94 -15.64 20.68
C GLN A 108 -12.63 -15.76 19.92
N ALA A 109 -11.72 -16.65 20.36
CA ALA A 109 -10.51 -16.97 19.61
C ALA A 109 -10.82 -17.55 18.22
N LYS A 110 -11.84 -18.42 18.12
CA LYS A 110 -12.29 -18.96 16.84
C LYS A 110 -12.74 -17.85 15.89
N LEU A 111 -13.58 -16.92 16.34
CA LEU A 111 -14.01 -15.76 15.55
C LEU A 111 -12.83 -14.88 15.12
N PHE A 112 -11.85 -14.70 16.00
CA PHE A 112 -10.61 -14.00 15.66
C PHE A 112 -9.83 -14.72 14.54
N PHE A 113 -9.69 -16.05 14.63
CA PHE A 113 -9.00 -16.83 13.60
C PHE A 113 -9.72 -16.84 12.26
N GLU A 114 -11.05 -16.77 12.24
CA GLU A 114 -11.85 -16.66 11.00
C GLU A 114 -11.68 -15.29 10.34
N LYS A 115 -11.54 -14.21 11.13
CA LYS A 115 -11.31 -12.86 10.59
C LYS A 115 -9.93 -12.66 9.97
N ILE A 116 -8.90 -13.37 10.43
CA ILE A 116 -7.55 -13.18 9.88
C ILE A 116 -7.51 -13.50 8.37
N PRO A 117 -7.96 -14.69 7.89
CA PRO A 117 -8.03 -15.00 6.47
C PRO A 117 -8.88 -14.03 5.65
N GLU A 118 -10.04 -13.61 6.19
CA GLU A 118 -10.92 -12.62 5.54
C GLU A 118 -10.15 -11.32 5.26
N LEU A 119 -9.48 -10.77 6.27
CA LEU A 119 -8.73 -9.53 6.13
C LEU A 119 -7.48 -9.70 5.26
N PHE A 120 -6.76 -10.81 5.40
CA PHE A 120 -5.45 -10.98 4.76
C PHE A 120 -5.55 -11.42 3.30
N TYR A 121 -6.41 -12.39 3.02
CA TYR A 121 -6.49 -13.05 1.72
C TYR A 121 -7.66 -12.56 0.89
N GLU A 122 -8.86 -12.45 1.46
CA GLU A 122 -10.04 -12.02 0.68
C GLU A 122 -9.96 -10.53 0.36
N LYS A 123 -9.57 -9.70 1.34
CA LYS A 123 -9.41 -8.25 1.16
C LYS A 123 -8.00 -7.84 0.74
N GLY A 124 -7.05 -8.78 0.66
CA GLY A 124 -5.69 -8.54 0.19
C GLY A 124 -4.83 -7.64 1.10
N HIS A 125 -5.29 -7.24 2.29
CA HIS A 125 -4.56 -6.35 3.19
C HIS A 125 -3.23 -6.97 3.66
N GLY A 126 -3.13 -8.30 3.66
CA GLY A 126 -1.93 -9.03 4.04
C GLY A 126 -0.69 -8.68 3.20
N LEU A 127 -0.87 -8.30 1.93
CA LEU A 127 0.25 -7.94 1.04
C LEU A 127 0.82 -6.56 1.33
N LEU A 128 -0.01 -5.63 1.80
CA LEU A 128 0.32 -4.23 1.99
C LEU A 128 0.77 -3.91 3.42
N LEU A 129 0.53 -4.83 4.36
CA LEU A 129 0.93 -4.66 5.75
C LEU A 129 2.45 -4.63 5.93
N PRO A 130 2.96 -3.73 6.79
CA PRO A 130 4.36 -3.74 7.20
C PRO A 130 4.78 -5.08 7.80
N ASN A 131 6.01 -5.51 7.51
CA ASN A 131 6.53 -6.80 7.98
C ASN A 131 6.52 -6.91 9.51
N GLU A 132 6.77 -5.82 10.24
CA GLU A 132 6.74 -5.80 11.70
C GLU A 132 5.35 -6.10 12.25
N ILE A 133 4.31 -5.44 11.72
CA ILE A 133 2.91 -5.68 12.11
C ILE A 133 2.50 -7.11 11.77
N LYS A 134 2.87 -7.57 10.57
CA LYS A 134 2.61 -8.93 10.11
C LYS A 134 3.25 -9.97 11.04
N SER A 135 4.54 -9.81 11.35
CA SER A 135 5.28 -10.69 12.24
C SER A 135 4.64 -10.76 13.64
N ARG A 136 4.37 -9.60 14.25
CA ARG A 136 3.72 -9.51 15.56
C ARG A 136 2.34 -10.18 15.57
N LEU A 137 1.53 -9.96 14.54
CA LEU A 137 0.20 -10.59 14.43
C LEU A 137 0.31 -12.12 14.30
N TYR A 138 1.27 -12.63 13.53
CA TYR A 138 1.48 -14.08 13.42
C TYR A 138 1.98 -14.70 14.72
N THR A 139 2.88 -14.04 15.44
CA THR A 139 3.32 -14.48 16.77
C THR A 139 2.15 -14.53 17.75
N LEU A 140 1.32 -13.48 17.77
CA LEU A 140 0.11 -13.44 18.59
C LEU A 140 -0.85 -14.58 18.25
N ARG A 141 -1.10 -14.81 16.95
CA ARG A 141 -1.90 -15.94 16.47
C ARG A 141 -1.33 -17.28 16.92
N GLY A 142 -0.01 -17.46 16.89
CA GLY A 142 0.66 -18.67 17.35
C GLY A 142 0.39 -18.95 18.83
N HIS A 143 0.55 -17.94 19.69
CA HIS A 143 0.23 -18.05 21.12
C HIS A 143 -1.23 -18.42 21.36
N LEU A 144 -2.16 -17.74 20.68
CA LEU A 144 -3.58 -18.05 20.81
C LEU A 144 -3.94 -19.44 20.30
N MET A 145 -3.30 -19.91 19.22
CA MET A 145 -3.53 -21.26 18.71
C MET A 145 -3.10 -22.33 19.72
N GLY A 146 -1.97 -22.12 20.40
CA GLY A 146 -1.57 -22.99 21.51
C GLY A 146 -2.62 -23.05 22.62
N LEU A 147 -3.16 -21.90 23.03
CA LEU A 147 -4.25 -21.84 24.01
C LEU A 147 -5.53 -22.51 23.51
N TYR A 148 -5.86 -22.31 22.23
CA TYR A 148 -7.04 -22.91 21.59
C TYR A 148 -6.98 -24.44 21.64
N PHE A 149 -5.86 -25.05 21.25
CA PHE A 149 -5.70 -26.50 21.29
C PHE A 149 -5.74 -27.05 22.72
N ASN A 150 -5.21 -26.32 23.70
CA ASN A 150 -5.32 -26.71 25.10
C ASN A 150 -6.76 -26.69 25.60
N ALA A 151 -7.54 -25.65 25.23
CA ALA A 151 -8.96 -25.56 25.56
C ALA A 151 -9.78 -26.67 24.88
N GLU A 152 -9.48 -26.96 23.62
CA GLU A 152 -10.11 -28.02 22.84
C GLU A 152 -9.84 -29.40 23.45
N LYS A 153 -8.58 -29.72 23.79
CA LYS A 153 -8.21 -30.97 24.45
C LYS A 153 -8.88 -31.12 25.82
N ALA A 154 -9.06 -30.03 26.55
CA ALA A 154 -9.74 -30.04 27.85
C ALA A 154 -11.28 -30.08 27.74
N GLY A 155 -11.84 -29.90 26.54
CA GLY A 155 -13.29 -29.79 26.34
C GLY A 155 -13.91 -28.58 27.03
N LYS A 156 -13.13 -27.50 27.25
CA LYS A 156 -13.57 -26.30 27.97
C LYS A 156 -13.74 -25.12 27.03
N GLU A 157 -14.80 -24.36 27.24
CA GLU A 157 -15.06 -23.12 26.51
C GLU A 157 -14.20 -21.95 27.02
N GLU A 158 -13.84 -21.98 28.31
CA GLU A 158 -12.91 -21.03 28.92
C GLU A 158 -11.82 -21.78 29.70
N ILE A 159 -10.57 -21.33 29.56
CA ILE A 159 -9.43 -21.84 30.34
C ILE A 159 -8.70 -20.70 31.03
N ALA A 160 -8.36 -20.87 32.30
CA ALA A 160 -7.50 -19.94 33.02
C ALA A 160 -6.05 -20.05 32.49
N ILE A 161 -5.44 -18.92 32.15
CA ILE A 161 -4.05 -18.87 31.73
C ILE A 161 -3.17 -18.80 32.99
N GLN A 162 -2.55 -19.91 33.36
CA GLN A 162 -1.62 -19.97 34.49
C GLN A 162 -0.20 -19.51 34.12
N ASN A 163 0.16 -19.59 32.84
CA ASN A 163 1.49 -19.21 32.36
C ASN A 163 1.61 -17.67 32.26
N LYS A 164 2.27 -17.07 33.25
CA LYS A 164 2.51 -15.62 33.33
C LYS A 164 3.44 -15.11 32.22
N GLU A 165 4.42 -15.90 31.78
CA GLU A 165 5.33 -15.52 30.69
C GLU A 165 4.59 -15.40 29.36
N LEU A 166 3.72 -16.37 29.07
CA LEU A 166 2.87 -16.35 27.88
C LEU A 166 1.96 -15.12 27.87
N LEU A 167 1.34 -14.83 29.02
CA LEU A 167 0.47 -13.67 29.16
C LEU A 167 1.23 -12.35 28.95
N ASN A 168 2.42 -12.21 29.57
CA ASN A 168 3.27 -11.04 29.37
C ASN A 168 3.69 -10.88 27.91
N SER A 169 4.03 -11.99 27.23
CA SER A 169 4.37 -11.97 25.80
C SER A 169 3.20 -11.50 24.94
N ILE A 170 1.98 -12.00 25.18
CA ILE A 170 0.77 -11.54 24.48
C ILE A 170 0.54 -10.04 24.70
N THR A 171 0.67 -9.56 25.94
CA THR A 171 0.51 -8.14 26.28
C THR A 171 1.54 -7.27 25.57
N GLN A 172 2.83 -7.64 25.60
CA GLN A 172 3.90 -6.91 24.92
C GLN A 172 3.69 -6.87 23.40
N ILE A 173 3.23 -7.97 22.80
CA ILE A 173 2.93 -8.02 21.37
C ILE A 173 1.75 -7.08 21.06
N ARG A 174 0.70 -7.09 21.88
CA ARG A 174 -0.46 -6.22 21.74
C ARG A 174 -0.07 -4.74 21.82
N GLU A 175 0.66 -4.36 22.85
CA GLU A 175 1.12 -2.99 23.07
C GLU A 175 1.99 -2.51 21.92
N GLY A 176 2.96 -3.32 21.48
CA GLY A 176 3.79 -2.98 20.33
C GLY A 176 3.03 -2.89 19.01
N LEU A 177 1.99 -3.72 18.82
CA LEU A 177 1.08 -3.58 17.67
C LEU A 177 0.31 -2.26 17.74
N GLN A 178 -0.24 -1.94 18.91
CA GLN A 178 -1.01 -0.73 19.12
C GLN A 178 -0.16 0.52 18.92
N GLU A 179 1.06 0.56 19.46
CA GLU A 179 1.99 1.67 19.28
C GLU A 179 2.33 1.88 17.80
N LYS A 180 2.75 0.83 17.09
CA LYS A 180 3.14 0.92 15.68
C LYS A 180 1.98 1.33 14.78
N LEU A 181 0.78 0.81 15.06
CA LEU A 181 -0.40 1.18 14.29
C LEU A 181 -0.86 2.61 14.60
N LYS A 182 -0.72 3.08 15.85
CA LYS A 182 -0.95 4.50 16.17
C LYS A 182 -0.01 5.39 15.39
N GLU A 183 1.30 5.14 15.43
CA GLU A 183 2.30 5.90 14.69
C GLU A 183 1.91 6.05 13.21
N ILE A 184 1.65 4.92 12.55
CA ILE A 184 1.26 4.91 11.13
C ILE A 184 -0.08 5.63 10.90
N ILE A 185 -1.05 5.53 11.79
CA ILE A 185 -2.36 6.18 11.58
C ILE A 185 -2.29 7.68 11.93
N SER A 186 -1.53 8.06 12.96
CA SER A 186 -1.42 9.42 13.47
C SER A 186 -0.58 10.32 12.59
N GLU A 187 0.52 9.80 12.01
CA GLU A 187 1.29 10.52 10.98
C GLU A 187 0.40 10.95 9.80
N ASN A 188 -0.73 10.27 9.60
CA ASN A 188 -1.66 10.47 8.51
C ASN A 188 -2.96 11.18 8.88
N SER A 189 -3.11 11.63 10.13
CA SER A 189 -4.31 12.35 10.59
C SER A 189 -4.16 13.88 10.55
N PHE A 190 -2.98 14.38 10.15
CA PHE A 190 -2.60 15.80 10.16
C PHE A 190 -2.30 16.39 8.76
N GLU A 191 -2.63 15.67 7.69
CA GLU A 191 -2.72 16.18 6.32
C GLU A 191 -4.19 16.30 5.90
#